data_AF-A0A6I4VB28-F1
#
_entry.id   AF-A0A6I4VB28-F1
#
_cell.length_a   1.000
_cell.length_b   1.000
_cell.length_c   1.000
_cell.angle_alpha   90.00
_cell.angle_beta   90.00
_cell.angle_gamma   90.00
#
_symmetry.space_group_name_H-M   'P 1'
#
loop_
_entity.id
_entity.type
_entity.pdbx_description
1 polymer ?
#
loop_
_entity_poly.entity_id
_entity_poly.type
_entity_poly.pdbx_seq_one_letter_code
_entity_poly.pdbx_strand_id
1 'polypeptide(L)'
;MFPATGQATDSLPLLTANQLTINTLGERSNGVNIQANSSVNFGSHSNIITTGDISAGIWSLGNLTADHLTISTAGVEAAGLSVREDGVADIGAGSTIASTQTGAIVAMDEGATLNFFGTEAERNTLKSAGLVARWRSWQARR
;
A
#
# COMPACT_ATOMS: atom_id res chain seq x y z
N MET A 1 4.64 -12.15 7.10
CA MET A 1 4.57 -11.67 5.71
C MET A 1 3.72 -12.62 4.87
N PHE A 2 2.79 -12.07 4.09
CA PHE A 2 2.11 -12.80 3.00
C PHE A 2 2.77 -12.47 1.65
N PRO A 3 3.33 -13.47 0.93
CA PRO A 3 3.87 -13.26 -0.41
C PRO A 3 2.78 -13.43 -1.49
N ALA A 4 2.74 -12.52 -2.47
CA ALA A 4 1.97 -12.68 -3.71
C ALA A 4 2.94 -12.81 -4.89
N THR A 5 3.34 -14.04 -5.18
CA THR A 5 4.35 -14.42 -6.19
C THR A 5 3.78 -15.42 -7.18
N GLY A 6 4.15 -15.35 -8.46
CA GLY A 6 3.99 -16.47 -9.39
C GLY A 6 4.65 -16.24 -10.74
N GLN A 7 4.83 -17.34 -11.49
CA GLN A 7 5.31 -17.33 -12.86
C GLN A 7 4.13 -17.07 -13.81
N ALA A 8 4.37 -16.42 -14.95
CA ALA A 8 3.35 -16.16 -15.97
C ALA A 8 2.88 -17.47 -16.61
N THR A 9 1.97 -18.17 -15.94
CA THR A 9 1.00 -19.03 -16.58
C THR A 9 -0.13 -18.12 -17.10
N ASP A 10 -1.01 -18.60 -17.98
CA ASP A 10 -2.01 -17.78 -18.69
C ASP A 10 -2.99 -16.95 -17.80
N SER A 11 -2.85 -17.02 -16.47
CA SER A 11 -3.47 -16.13 -15.48
C SER A 11 -2.42 -15.53 -14.54
N LEU A 12 -2.41 -14.19 -14.39
CA LEU A 12 -1.58 -13.48 -13.42
C LEU A 12 -1.89 -13.96 -11.99
N PRO A 13 -0.88 -14.17 -11.12
CA PRO A 13 -1.08 -14.44 -9.70
C PRO A 13 -2.01 -13.41 -9.06
N LEU A 14 -3.11 -13.89 -8.48
CA LEU A 14 -4.18 -13.07 -7.93
C LEU A 14 -4.49 -13.46 -6.48
N LEU A 15 -4.44 -12.49 -5.58
CA LEU A 15 -5.06 -12.58 -4.27
C LEU A 15 -6.31 -11.69 -4.23
N THR A 16 -7.46 -12.26 -3.93
CA THR A 16 -8.68 -11.50 -3.65
C THR A 16 -9.11 -11.75 -2.21
N ALA A 17 -9.38 -10.68 -1.48
CA ALA A 17 -9.94 -10.73 -0.14
C ALA A 17 -10.90 -9.56 0.08
N ASN A 18 -11.64 -9.61 1.18
CA ASN A 18 -12.53 -8.54 1.64
C ASN A 18 -12.56 -8.64 3.16
N GLN A 19 -12.42 -7.53 3.89
CA GLN A 19 -12.33 -7.52 5.37
C GLN A 19 -11.19 -8.38 5.95
N LEU A 20 -10.13 -8.63 5.18
CA LEU A 20 -8.96 -9.36 5.66
C LEU A 20 -8.17 -8.53 6.68
N THR A 21 -7.77 -9.14 7.79
CA THR A 21 -6.83 -8.56 8.76
C THR A 21 -5.47 -9.26 8.71
N ILE A 22 -4.38 -8.49 8.60
CA ILE A 22 -2.99 -8.99 8.62
C ILE A 22 -2.24 -8.27 9.75
N ASN A 23 -1.53 -9.04 10.58
CA ASN A 23 -0.63 -8.51 11.61
C ASN A 23 0.78 -9.08 11.44
N THR A 24 1.79 -8.22 11.29
CA THR A 24 3.20 -8.63 11.21
C THR A 24 4.07 -7.88 12.22
N LEU A 25 4.90 -8.63 12.96
CA LEU A 25 5.67 -8.09 14.08
C LEU A 25 7.19 -8.16 13.88
N GLY A 26 7.67 -9.00 12.96
CA GLY A 26 9.11 -9.23 12.76
C GLY A 26 9.79 -8.15 11.92
N GLU A 27 11.07 -7.91 12.15
CA GLU A 27 11.93 -7.06 11.31
C GLU A 27 11.96 -7.59 9.86
N ARG A 28 11.96 -6.69 8.87
CA ARG A 28 11.84 -6.99 7.43
C ARG A 28 10.64 -7.88 7.08
N SER A 29 9.58 -7.84 7.86
CA SER A 29 8.35 -8.62 7.66
C SER A 29 7.23 -7.71 7.19
N ASN A 30 7.27 -7.35 5.90
CA ASN A 30 6.19 -6.62 5.27
C ASN A 30 4.84 -7.31 5.55
N GLY A 31 3.77 -6.52 5.75
CA GLY A 31 2.43 -7.09 5.86
C GLY A 31 2.11 -7.95 4.64
N VAL A 32 2.26 -7.33 3.47
CA VAL A 32 2.09 -7.95 2.16
C VAL A 32 3.27 -7.59 1.26
N ASN A 33 3.76 -8.56 0.48
CA ASN A 33 4.76 -8.33 -0.55
C ASN A 33 4.23 -8.78 -1.92
N ILE A 34 3.83 -7.82 -2.74
CA ILE A 34 3.30 -7.98 -4.10
C ILE A 34 4.46 -7.84 -5.07
N GLN A 35 4.76 -8.91 -5.80
CA GLN A 35 5.82 -8.90 -6.81
C GLN A 35 5.30 -8.45 -8.17
N ALA A 36 6.23 -8.14 -9.08
CA ALA A 36 5.91 -7.80 -10.45
C ALA A 36 5.05 -8.90 -11.11
N ASN A 37 4.14 -8.48 -12.00
CA ASN A 37 3.15 -9.35 -12.64
C ASN A 37 2.18 -10.06 -11.69
N SER A 38 2.01 -9.58 -10.45
CA SER A 38 0.97 -10.05 -9.53
C SER A 38 -0.10 -8.99 -9.32
N SER A 39 -1.31 -9.42 -8.94
CA SER A 39 -2.42 -8.53 -8.57
C SER A 39 -2.98 -8.91 -7.20
N VAL A 40 -3.30 -7.90 -6.39
CA VAL A 40 -3.99 -8.06 -5.11
C VAL A 40 -5.20 -7.14 -5.07
N ASN A 41 -6.36 -7.70 -4.78
CA ASN A 41 -7.59 -6.97 -4.53
C ASN A 41 -8.01 -7.22 -3.08
N PHE A 42 -7.92 -6.20 -2.23
CA PHE A 42 -8.36 -6.30 -0.82
C PHE A 42 -9.83 -5.98 -0.60
N GLY A 43 -10.59 -5.77 -1.68
CA GLY A 43 -12.01 -5.50 -1.60
C GLY A 43 -12.24 -4.27 -0.73
N SER A 44 -13.06 -4.39 0.30
CA SER A 44 -13.36 -3.30 1.21
C SER A 44 -12.96 -3.63 2.66
N HIS A 45 -12.64 -2.62 3.46
CA HIS A 45 -12.47 -2.76 4.93
C HIS A 45 -11.37 -3.75 5.38
N SER A 46 -10.40 -4.04 4.52
CA SER A 46 -9.21 -4.77 4.94
C SER A 46 -8.31 -3.93 5.84
N ASN A 47 -7.59 -4.59 6.75
CA ASN A 47 -6.74 -3.96 7.74
C ASN A 47 -5.36 -4.62 7.80
N ILE A 48 -4.31 -3.82 7.72
CA ILE A 48 -2.92 -4.29 7.78
C ILE A 48 -2.19 -3.54 8.87
N ILE A 49 -1.62 -4.27 9.82
CA ILE A 49 -0.84 -3.72 10.92
C ILE A 49 0.56 -4.33 10.88
N THR A 50 1.57 -3.46 10.84
CA THR A 50 2.97 -3.89 10.82
C THR A 50 3.81 -3.10 11.82
N THR A 51 4.48 -3.79 12.73
CA THR A 51 5.27 -3.14 13.80
C THR A 51 6.76 -3.42 13.73
N GLY A 52 7.21 -4.30 12.85
CA GLY A 52 8.63 -4.59 12.68
C GLY A 52 9.38 -3.46 11.98
N ASP A 53 10.66 -3.30 12.30
CA ASP A 53 11.52 -2.34 11.59
C ASP A 53 11.74 -2.77 10.14
N ILE A 54 11.93 -1.79 9.25
CA ILE A 54 12.18 -1.99 7.81
C ILE A 54 11.06 -2.86 7.19
N SER A 55 9.82 -2.69 7.66
CA SER A 55 8.69 -3.53 7.30
C SER A 55 7.52 -2.66 6.85
N ALA A 56 7.36 -2.51 5.54
CA ALA A 56 6.21 -1.78 5.01
C ALA A 56 4.90 -2.51 5.34
N GLY A 57 3.80 -1.77 5.47
CA GLY A 57 2.47 -2.39 5.53
C GLY A 57 2.23 -3.17 4.23
N ILE A 58 2.42 -2.51 3.09
CA ILE A 58 2.44 -3.16 1.77
C ILE A 58 3.70 -2.77 0.98
N TRP A 59 4.44 -3.82 0.63
CA TRP A 59 5.40 -3.97 -0.45
C TRP A 59 4.79 -4.12 -1.84
N SER A 60 4.83 -3.17 -2.78
CA SER A 60 4.26 -3.43 -4.14
C SER A 60 5.18 -3.10 -5.32
N LEU A 61 5.39 -4.11 -6.16
CA LEU A 61 5.88 -4.03 -7.54
C LEU A 61 4.79 -4.44 -8.55
N GLY A 62 3.56 -4.74 -8.07
CA GLY A 62 2.45 -5.22 -8.89
C GLY A 62 1.22 -4.34 -8.76
N ASN A 63 0.05 -4.90 -9.09
CA ASN A 63 -1.22 -4.20 -9.03
C ASN A 63 -1.91 -4.38 -7.68
N LEU A 64 -2.41 -3.29 -7.10
CA LEU A 64 -3.16 -3.28 -5.86
C LEU A 64 -4.46 -2.50 -6.03
N THR A 65 -5.59 -3.08 -5.64
CA THR A 65 -6.87 -2.38 -5.52
C THR A 65 -7.49 -2.60 -4.14
N ALA A 66 -8.09 -1.55 -3.56
CA ALA A 66 -8.84 -1.65 -2.31
C ALA A 66 -9.70 -0.42 -2.05
N ASP A 67 -10.86 -0.59 -1.40
CA ASP A 67 -11.67 0.45 -0.78
C ASP A 67 -11.58 0.34 0.75
N HIS A 68 -11.75 1.45 1.47
CA HIS A 68 -11.76 1.46 2.94
C HIS A 68 -10.56 0.69 3.55
N LEU A 69 -9.41 0.69 2.86
CA LEU A 69 -8.23 -0.02 3.29
C LEU A 69 -7.60 0.71 4.48
N THR A 70 -7.34 -0.01 5.56
CA THR A 70 -6.59 0.52 6.69
C THR A 70 -5.19 -0.08 6.72
N ILE A 71 -4.18 0.77 6.75
CA ILE A 71 -2.79 0.37 6.99
C ILE A 71 -2.22 1.18 8.14
N SER A 72 -1.63 0.51 9.12
CA SER A 72 -0.93 1.13 10.25
C SER A 72 0.46 0.52 10.42
N THR A 73 1.48 1.38 10.39
CA THR A 73 2.88 0.97 10.51
C THR A 73 3.58 1.71 11.65
N ALA A 74 4.39 0.99 12.42
CA ALA A 74 5.06 1.54 13.61
C ALA A 74 6.58 1.37 13.69
N GLY A 75 7.17 0.50 12.86
CA GLY A 75 8.61 0.26 12.86
C GLY A 75 9.42 1.42 12.28
N VAL A 76 10.71 1.47 12.61
CA VAL A 76 11.68 2.36 11.96
C VAL A 76 11.77 2.00 10.48
N GLU A 77 11.82 2.98 9.58
CA GLU A 77 11.84 2.75 8.13
C GLU A 77 10.63 1.94 7.57
N ALA A 78 9.52 1.88 8.31
CA ALA A 78 8.30 1.17 7.93
C ALA A 78 7.27 2.12 7.28
N ALA A 79 7.29 2.23 5.95
CA ALA A 79 6.27 2.97 5.20
C ALA A 79 4.92 2.26 5.24
N GLY A 80 3.81 3.00 5.25
CA GLY A 80 2.48 2.41 5.17
C GLY A 80 2.30 1.60 3.88
N LEU A 81 2.37 2.28 2.74
CA LEU A 81 2.31 1.70 1.40
C LEU A 81 3.52 2.15 0.59
N SER A 82 4.32 1.19 0.11
CA SER A 82 5.42 1.46 -0.83
C SER A 82 5.10 0.84 -2.20
N VAL A 83 5.00 1.68 -3.22
CA VAL A 83 4.81 1.29 -4.62
C VAL A 83 6.09 1.60 -5.38
N ARG A 84 6.57 0.64 -6.17
CA ARG A 84 7.88 0.65 -6.84
C ARG A 84 7.79 0.13 -8.26
N GLU A 85 8.80 0.44 -9.05
CA GLU A 85 8.92 0.04 -10.46
C GLU A 85 7.61 0.32 -11.23
N ASP A 86 7.14 -0.59 -12.07
CA ASP A 86 5.85 -0.45 -12.80
C ASP A 86 4.61 -0.79 -11.94
N GLY A 87 4.76 -0.82 -10.61
CA GLY A 87 3.66 -1.10 -9.68
C GLY A 87 2.57 -0.03 -9.74
N VAL A 88 1.31 -0.47 -9.63
CA VAL A 88 0.13 0.40 -9.63
C VAL A 88 -0.70 0.11 -8.40
N ALA A 89 -1.00 1.14 -7.61
CA ALA A 89 -1.94 1.03 -6.50
C ALA A 89 -3.12 1.99 -6.68
N ASP A 90 -4.31 1.43 -6.83
CA ASP A 90 -5.58 2.12 -6.92
C ASP A 90 -6.31 2.01 -5.58
N ILE A 91 -6.17 3.05 -4.76
CA ILE A 91 -6.74 3.09 -3.41
C ILE A 91 -8.04 3.90 -3.44
N GLY A 92 -9.14 3.20 -3.32
CA GLY A 92 -10.48 3.74 -3.32
C GLY A 92 -10.93 4.31 -1.98
N ALA A 93 -12.19 4.71 -1.93
CA ALA A 93 -12.71 5.70 -0.99
C ALA A 93 -12.64 5.24 0.47
N GLY A 94 -12.53 6.20 1.40
CA GLY A 94 -12.53 5.93 2.83
C GLY A 94 -11.26 5.23 3.37
N SER A 95 -10.22 5.06 2.56
CA SER A 95 -8.99 4.38 2.98
C SER A 95 -8.13 5.24 3.90
N THR A 96 -7.47 4.62 4.87
CA THR A 96 -6.56 5.28 5.82
C THR A 96 -5.21 4.59 5.82
N ILE A 97 -4.14 5.35 5.54
CA ILE A 97 -2.77 4.85 5.57
C ILE A 97 -1.95 5.69 6.54
N ALA A 98 -1.38 5.04 7.55
CA ALA A 98 -0.62 5.69 8.61
C ALA A 98 0.74 5.03 8.84
N SER A 99 1.76 5.86 9.04
CA SER A 99 3.08 5.47 9.55
C SER A 99 3.50 6.41 10.66
N THR A 100 4.00 5.85 11.77
CA THR A 100 4.42 6.65 12.94
C THR A 100 5.88 7.10 12.88
N GLN A 101 6.70 6.52 12.00
CA GLN A 101 8.14 6.80 11.90
C GLN A 101 8.59 7.18 10.48
N THR A 102 7.76 6.99 9.46
CA THR A 102 8.07 7.40 8.08
C THR A 102 6.88 8.00 7.32
N GLY A 103 7.01 8.10 5.99
CA GLY A 103 5.91 8.43 5.09
C GLY A 103 4.82 7.35 5.10
N ALA A 104 3.55 7.78 5.21
CA ALA A 104 2.41 6.91 4.95
C ALA A 104 2.52 6.24 3.57
N ILE A 105 3.05 6.97 2.59
CA ILE A 105 3.21 6.51 1.21
C ILE A 105 4.60 6.81 0.70
N VAL A 106 5.16 5.84 -0.01
CA VAL A 106 6.37 5.98 -0.81
C VAL A 106 6.08 5.44 -2.21
N ALA A 107 5.95 6.32 -3.20
CA ALA A 107 5.99 5.95 -4.62
C ALA A 107 7.37 6.33 -5.15
N MET A 108 8.10 5.35 -5.69
CA MET A 108 9.49 5.53 -6.12
C MET A 108 9.82 4.64 -7.31
N ASP A 109 10.95 4.93 -7.96
CA ASP A 109 11.34 4.36 -9.26
C ASP A 109 10.47 4.86 -10.43
N GLU A 110 10.96 4.64 -11.65
CA GLU A 110 10.25 5.01 -12.87
C GLU A 110 9.07 4.04 -13.07
N GLY A 111 7.88 4.58 -13.34
CA GLY A 111 6.65 3.79 -13.58
C GLY A 111 5.66 3.73 -12.40
N ALA A 112 6.13 3.96 -11.18
CA ALA A 112 5.32 3.72 -9.98
C ALA A 112 4.14 4.68 -9.92
N THR A 113 2.93 4.13 -9.90
CA THR A 113 1.70 4.92 -9.91
C THR A 113 0.87 4.60 -8.68
N LEU A 114 0.44 5.65 -7.99
CA LEU A 114 -0.47 5.53 -6.85
C LEU A 114 -1.62 6.52 -7.00
N ASN A 115 -2.82 5.98 -7.14
CA ASN A 115 -4.05 6.74 -7.33
C ASN A 115 -4.92 6.67 -6.10
N PHE A 116 -5.56 7.79 -5.78
CA PHE A 116 -6.60 7.85 -4.75
C PHE A 116 -7.93 8.24 -5.36
N PHE A 117 -8.94 7.42 -5.09
CA PHE A 117 -10.32 7.70 -5.46
C PHE A 117 -11.11 7.94 -4.19
N GLY A 118 -11.92 8.99 -4.16
CA GLY A 118 -12.71 9.34 -2.99
C GLY A 118 -13.68 10.46 -3.29
N THR A 119 -14.64 10.63 -2.38
CA THR A 119 -15.61 11.72 -2.41
C THR A 119 -15.35 12.69 -1.26
N GLU A 120 -16.13 13.77 -1.16
CA GLU A 120 -16.08 14.63 0.02
C GLU A 120 -16.50 13.90 1.31
N ALA A 121 -17.46 12.97 1.20
CA ALA A 121 -17.94 12.18 2.33
C ALA A 121 -16.99 11.03 2.70
N GLU A 122 -16.26 10.48 1.74
CA GLU A 122 -15.39 9.31 1.91
C GLU A 122 -13.95 9.63 1.48
N ARG A 123 -13.35 10.61 2.15
CA ARG A 123 -11.98 11.03 1.88
C ARG A 123 -10.98 10.00 2.37
N ASN A 124 -9.96 9.78 1.56
CA ASN A 124 -8.78 9.05 1.99
C ASN A 124 -7.96 9.89 2.98
N THR A 125 -7.38 9.22 3.97
CA THR A 125 -6.59 9.86 5.03
C THR A 125 -5.17 9.32 5.04
N LEU A 126 -4.18 10.20 4.94
CA LEU A 126 -2.76 9.86 5.03
C LEU A 126 -2.14 10.51 6.25
N LYS A 127 -1.48 9.71 7.09
CA LYS A 127 -0.79 10.19 8.29
C LYS A 127 0.66 9.73 8.27
N SER A 128 1.56 10.65 7.92
CA SER A 128 2.99 10.43 7.97
C SER A 128 3.56 11.07 9.23
N ALA A 129 4.56 10.44 9.83
CA ALA A 129 5.38 11.03 10.87
C ALA A 129 6.84 10.70 10.56
N GLY A 130 7.71 11.70 10.35
CA GLY A 130 9.11 11.47 9.96
C GLY A 130 9.55 12.16 8.66
N LEU A 131 10.86 12.15 8.41
CA LEU A 131 11.55 12.91 7.35
C LEU A 131 11.48 12.25 5.96
N VAL A 132 10.29 12.02 5.39
CA VAL A 132 10.13 11.86 3.92
C VAL A 132 8.68 12.06 3.51
N ALA A 133 8.32 13.30 3.19
CA ALA A 133 7.21 13.58 2.28
C ALA A 133 7.76 14.44 1.14
N ARG A 134 8.05 13.84 -0.02
CA ARG A 134 8.23 14.59 -1.26
C ARG A 134 6.93 14.50 -2.06
N TRP A 135 6.09 15.50 -1.91
CA TRP A 135 4.88 15.68 -2.70
C TRP A 135 5.22 16.56 -3.91
N ARG A 136 5.07 16.06 -5.14
CA ARG A 136 5.03 16.92 -6.33
C ARG A 136 3.56 17.22 -6.62
N SER A 137 3.22 18.51 -6.59
CA SER A 137 1.85 19.01 -6.65
C SER A 137 1.12 18.63 -7.94
N TRP A 138 -0.12 18.19 -7.77
CA TRP A 138 -1.15 18.10 -8.80
C TRP A 138 -1.57 19.50 -9.27
N GLN A 139 -1.67 19.72 -10.59
CA GLN A 139 -2.36 20.89 -11.16
C GLN A 139 -3.79 20.50 -11.53
N ALA A 140 -4.76 21.04 -10.79
CA ALA A 140 -6.15 21.08 -11.22
C ALA A 140 -6.25 21.96 -12.46
N ARG A 141 -6.70 21.40 -13.59
CA ARG A 141 -7.28 22.27 -14.63
C ARG A 141 -8.69 22.62 -14.18
N ARG A 142 -8.93 23.91 -13.95
CA ARG A 142 -10.28 24.49 -13.89
C ARG A 142 -10.92 24.44 -15.26
#